data_AF-A0AA90QI81-F1
#
_entry.id   AF-A0AA90QI81-F1
#
_cell.length_a   1.000
_cell.length_b   1.000
_cell.length_c   1.000
_cell.angle_alpha   90.00
_cell.angle_beta   90.00
_cell.angle_gamma   90.00
#
_symmetry.space_group_name_H-M   'P 1'
#
loop_
_entity.id
_entity.type
_entity.pdbx_description
1 polymer ?
#
loop_
_entity_poly.entity_id
_entity_poly.type
_entity_poly.pdbx_seq_one_letter_code
_entity_poly.pdbx_strand_id
1 'polypeptide(L)'
;MQKEIRNIIAKFVAICLGMFLVACTQVWYLSISEDGSGNAILCFSQKANCRGEGVHFSGITFYEVDRKGVREKTVWAIDSQPDIENNTIIKKITLGIVPKNWTETHPYKAFEVEKFYSANGEYFFMKRKIGGFEILQKEDFYRKYVPKNK
;
A
#
# COMPACT_ATOMS: atom_id res chain seq x y z
N MET A 1 47.05 24.23 -14.81
CA MET A 1 45.82 24.92 -14.35
C MET A 1 44.53 24.34 -14.97
N GLN A 2 44.33 24.36 -16.29
CA GLN A 2 43.08 23.82 -16.90
C GLN A 2 42.81 22.32 -16.66
N LYS A 3 43.85 21.50 -16.49
CA LYS A 3 43.72 20.04 -16.27
C LYS A 3 43.20 19.70 -14.86
N GLU A 4 43.49 20.53 -13.86
CA GLU A 4 43.01 20.34 -12.49
C GLU A 4 41.53 20.71 -12.36
N ILE A 5 41.10 21.78 -13.02
CA ILE A 5 39.70 22.22 -13.05
C ILE A 5 38.79 21.14 -13.66
N ARG A 6 39.22 20.49 -14.76
CA ARG A 6 38.49 19.37 -15.38
C ARG A 6 38.31 18.18 -14.42
N ASN A 7 39.32 17.87 -13.62
CA ASN A 7 39.30 16.75 -12.69
C ASN A 7 38.40 17.02 -11.47
N ILE A 8 38.32 18.28 -11.05
CA ILE A 8 37.42 18.73 -9.97
C ILE A 8 35.96 18.68 -10.44
N ILE A 9 35.67 19.17 -11.66
CA ILE A 9 34.32 19.14 -12.24
C ILE A 9 33.83 17.69 -12.43
N ALA A 10 34.69 16.80 -12.94
CA ALA A 10 34.33 15.39 -13.12
C ALA A 10 33.99 14.68 -11.79
N LYS A 11 34.72 15.00 -10.70
CA LYS A 11 34.44 14.47 -9.36
C LYS A 11 33.13 15.03 -8.79
N PHE A 12 32.85 16.32 -8.99
CA PHE A 12 31.58 16.94 -8.56
C PHE A 12 30.37 16.36 -9.29
N VAL A 13 30.46 16.15 -10.61
CA VAL A 13 29.38 15.54 -11.39
C VAL A 13 29.11 14.10 -10.97
N ALA A 14 30.15 13.32 -10.67
CA ALA A 14 30.00 11.95 -10.17
C ALA A 14 29.34 11.89 -8.77
N ILE A 15 29.65 12.84 -7.89
CA ILE A 15 29.04 12.94 -6.55
C ILE A 15 27.57 13.35 -6.64
N CYS A 16 27.23 14.31 -7.52
CA CYS A 16 25.83 14.70 -7.75
C CYS A 16 25.00 13.57 -8.37
N LEU A 17 25.56 12.77 -9.29
CA LEU A 17 24.86 11.60 -9.85
C LEU A 17 24.58 10.51 -8.79
N GLY A 18 25.44 10.36 -7.78
CA GLY A 18 25.26 9.36 -6.71
C GLY A 18 24.13 9.69 -5.73
N MET A 19 23.86 10.97 -5.48
CA MET A 19 22.84 11.40 -4.51
C MET A 19 21.39 11.32 -5.03
N PHE A 20 21.17 11.25 -6.34
CA PHE A 20 19.82 11.17 -6.92
C PHE A 20 19.17 9.78 -6.83
N LEU A 21 19.92 8.74 -6.45
CA LEU A 21 19.42 7.36 -6.49
C LEU A 21 18.80 6.84 -5.18
N VAL A 22 18.80 7.63 -4.11
CA VAL A 22 18.08 7.27 -2.87
C VAL A 22 16.71 7.94 -2.87
N ALA A 23 15.88 7.61 -3.86
CA ALA A 23 14.44 7.84 -3.74
C ALA A 23 13.95 6.94 -2.61
N CYS A 24 13.82 7.50 -1.41
CA CYS A 24 13.36 6.80 -0.22
C CYS A 24 11.88 6.45 -0.43
N THR A 25 11.60 5.26 -0.94
CA THR A 25 10.24 4.71 -0.95
C THR A 25 9.81 4.53 0.49
N GLN A 26 8.78 5.26 0.92
CA GLN A 26 8.21 5.09 2.25
C GLN A 26 7.61 3.69 2.36
N VAL A 27 8.29 2.82 3.10
CA VAL A 27 7.80 1.47 3.41
C VAL A 27 6.72 1.58 4.48
N TRP A 28 5.57 0.98 4.21
CA TRP A 28 4.51 0.81 5.20
C TRP A 28 4.15 -0.66 5.37
N TYR A 29 3.14 -0.96 6.16
CA TYR A 29 2.68 -2.32 6.46
C TYR A 29 1.17 -2.30 6.64
N LEU A 30 0.50 -3.29 6.06
CA LEU A 30 -0.92 -3.57 6.28
C LEU A 30 -1.06 -4.75 7.24
N SER A 31 -1.95 -4.61 8.22
CA SER A 31 -2.51 -5.74 8.95
C SER A 31 -4.03 -5.65 8.93
N ILE A 32 -4.71 -6.78 8.91
CA ILE A 32 -6.18 -6.88 8.92
C ILE A 32 -6.54 -7.74 10.13
N SER A 33 -7.42 -7.21 10.96
CA SER A 33 -7.99 -7.92 12.12
C SER A 33 -9.51 -7.79 12.09
N GLU A 34 -10.21 -8.50 12.96
CA GLU A 34 -11.65 -8.30 13.18
C GLU A 34 -11.86 -7.55 14.51
N ASP A 35 -12.87 -6.69 14.55
CA ASP A 35 -13.35 -6.11 15.80
C ASP A 35 -14.25 -7.09 16.54
N GLY A 36 -14.63 -6.76 17.78
CA GLY A 36 -15.54 -7.58 18.59
C GLY A 36 -16.96 -7.70 18.01
N SER A 37 -17.26 -6.98 16.93
CA SER A 37 -18.53 -7.02 16.20
C SER A 37 -18.42 -7.74 14.85
N GLY A 38 -17.26 -8.32 14.53
CA GLY A 38 -17.01 -9.05 13.28
C GLY A 38 -16.70 -8.16 12.07
N ASN A 39 -16.52 -6.85 12.25
CA ASN A 39 -16.07 -5.97 11.18
C ASN A 39 -14.56 -6.06 11.02
N ALA A 40 -14.09 -6.12 9.79
CA ALA A 40 -12.66 -6.14 9.53
C ALA A 40 -12.05 -4.72 9.67
N ILE A 41 -11.08 -4.60 10.57
CA ILE A 41 -10.26 -3.41 10.79
C ILE A 41 -8.95 -3.58 10.02
N LEU A 42 -8.67 -2.60 9.17
CA LEU A 42 -7.38 -2.44 8.50
C LEU A 42 -6.50 -1.54 9.37
N CYS A 43 -5.26 -1.94 9.59
CA CYS A 43 -4.24 -1.08 10.19
C CYS A 43 -3.09 -0.85 9.21
N PHE A 44 -2.79 0.42 8.99
CA PHE A 44 -1.66 0.91 8.20
C PHE A 44 -0.61 1.44 9.14
N SER A 45 0.64 1.01 8.98
CA SER A 45 1.70 1.47 9.85
C SER A 45 3.07 1.47 9.19
N GLN A 46 3.95 2.34 9.66
CA GLN A 46 5.36 2.34 9.29
C GLN A 46 6.14 1.11 9.80
N LYS A 47 5.54 0.30 10.71
CA LYS A 47 6.12 -0.95 11.22
C LYS A 47 5.12 -2.10 11.14
N ALA A 48 5.63 -3.32 10.96
CA ALA A 48 4.82 -4.53 10.93
C ALA A 48 3.95 -4.71 12.19
N ASN A 49 2.86 -5.47 12.04
CA ASN A 49 1.93 -5.80 13.13
C ASN A 49 1.33 -4.56 13.82
N CYS A 50 1.08 -3.47 13.08
CA CYS A 50 0.46 -2.24 13.59
C CYS A 50 1.24 -1.51 14.71
N ARG A 51 2.56 -1.77 14.84
CA ARG A 51 3.39 -1.28 15.96
C ARG A 51 4.00 0.12 15.78
N GLY A 52 3.87 0.75 14.62
CA GLY A 52 4.42 2.08 14.33
C GLY A 52 3.38 3.18 14.33
N GLU A 53 3.79 4.35 13.84
CA GLU A 53 2.87 5.44 13.50
C GLU A 53 2.00 5.04 12.30
N GLY A 54 0.92 5.80 12.08
CA GLY A 54 0.11 5.66 10.89
C GLY A 54 0.86 6.13 9.64
N VAL A 55 0.19 6.01 8.50
CA VAL A 55 0.76 6.31 7.19
C VAL A 55 -0.06 7.43 6.57
N HIS A 56 0.61 8.31 5.83
CA HIS A 56 -0.06 9.37 5.10
C HIS A 56 -0.66 8.80 3.80
N PHE A 57 -1.93 9.09 3.56
CA PHE A 57 -2.63 8.72 2.33
C PHE A 57 -3.49 9.89 1.86
N SER A 58 -3.42 10.19 0.56
CA SER A 58 -4.42 11.00 -0.14
C SER A 58 -5.66 10.19 -0.54
N GLY A 59 -5.49 8.87 -0.67
CA GLY A 59 -6.55 7.95 -1.05
C GLY A 59 -6.18 6.50 -0.78
N ILE A 60 -7.21 5.68 -0.61
CA ILE A 60 -7.09 4.24 -0.41
C ILE A 60 -8.07 3.56 -1.36
N THR A 61 -7.53 2.76 -2.27
CA THR A 61 -8.30 1.97 -3.22
C THR A 61 -8.05 0.48 -3.02
N PHE A 62 -9.12 -0.28 -2.97
CA PHE A 62 -9.10 -1.74 -2.94
C PHE A 62 -9.54 -2.30 -4.28
N TYR A 63 -8.76 -3.25 -4.79
CA TYR A 63 -9.04 -3.95 -6.03
C TYR A 63 -9.25 -5.42 -5.76
N GLU A 64 -10.21 -6.04 -6.44
CA GLU A 64 -10.22 -7.48 -6.70
C GLU A 64 -9.13 -7.76 -7.75
N VAL A 65 -8.30 -8.78 -7.50
CA VAL A 65 -7.19 -9.16 -8.37
C VAL A 65 -7.29 -10.62 -8.78
N ASP A 66 -6.89 -10.91 -10.02
CA ASP A 66 -6.83 -12.28 -10.50
C ASP A 66 -5.63 -13.05 -9.91
N ARG A 67 -5.52 -14.33 -10.25
CA ARG A 67 -4.38 -15.17 -9.81
C ARG A 67 -3.04 -14.76 -10.40
N LYS A 68 -3.02 -13.82 -11.35
CA LYS A 68 -1.81 -13.23 -11.95
C LYS A 68 -1.46 -11.88 -11.31
N GLY A 69 -2.26 -11.40 -10.34
CA GLY A 69 -2.08 -10.09 -9.71
C GLY A 69 -2.60 -8.92 -10.54
N VAL A 70 -3.33 -9.20 -11.63
CA VAL A 70 -3.95 -8.18 -12.47
C VAL A 70 -5.20 -7.66 -11.77
N ARG A 71 -5.34 -6.33 -11.71
CA ARG A 71 -6.52 -5.66 -11.12
C ARG A 71 -7.71 -5.85 -12.06
N GLU A 72 -8.73 -6.56 -11.62
CA GLU A 72 -9.94 -6.80 -12.41
C GLU A 72 -11.01 -5.73 -12.15
N LYS A 73 -11.15 -5.31 -10.88
CA LYS A 73 -12.26 -4.47 -10.43
C LYS A 73 -11.92 -3.69 -9.17
N THR A 74 -12.32 -2.43 -9.11
CA THR A 74 -12.35 -1.69 -7.84
C THR A 74 -13.51 -2.20 -6.97
N VAL A 75 -13.24 -2.50 -5.70
CA VAL A 75 -14.23 -2.99 -4.73
C VAL A 75 -14.50 -2.00 -3.60
N TRP A 76 -13.61 -1.03 -3.40
CA TRP A 76 -13.82 0.10 -2.51
C TRP A 76 -12.79 1.19 -2.81
N ALA A 77 -13.18 2.45 -2.76
CA ALA A 77 -12.25 3.57 -2.90
C ALA A 77 -12.73 4.73 -2.03
N ILE A 78 -11.81 5.27 -1.25
CA ILE A 78 -12.02 6.46 -0.42
C ILE A 78 -10.86 7.43 -0.63
N ASP A 79 -11.17 8.71 -0.71
CA ASP A 79 -10.20 9.78 -0.90
C ASP A 79 -10.33 10.83 0.20
N SER A 80 -9.21 11.40 0.63
CA SER A 80 -9.22 12.54 1.55
C SER A 80 -9.77 13.77 0.84
N GLN A 81 -10.50 14.63 1.56
CA GLN A 81 -10.95 15.88 0.97
C GLN A 81 -9.75 16.82 0.66
N PRO A 82 -9.82 17.63 -0.42
CA PRO A 82 -8.70 18.43 -0.93
C PRO A 82 -8.07 19.38 0.10
N ASP A 83 -8.87 19.85 1.06
CA ASP A 83 -8.45 20.77 2.12
C ASP A 83 -7.61 20.10 3.24
N ILE A 84 -7.52 18.76 3.24
CA ILE A 84 -6.86 17.98 4.30
C ILE A 84 -5.75 17.06 3.73
N GLU A 85 -5.52 17.09 2.40
CA GLU A 85 -4.62 16.19 1.67
C GLU A 85 -3.22 16.06 2.29
N ASN A 86 -2.66 17.11 2.92
CA ASN A 86 -1.28 17.08 3.41
C ASN A 86 -1.10 16.57 4.85
N ASN A 87 -2.16 16.28 5.62
CA ASN A 87 -2.01 15.99 7.05
C ASN A 87 -2.76 14.75 7.58
N THR A 88 -3.46 13.97 6.75
CA THR A 88 -4.16 12.79 7.29
C THR A 88 -3.22 11.61 7.45
N ILE A 89 -2.73 11.41 8.67
CA ILE A 89 -2.10 10.16 9.09
C ILE A 89 -3.20 9.17 9.44
N ILE A 90 -3.36 8.12 8.62
CA ILE A 90 -4.27 7.02 8.90
C ILE A 90 -3.50 5.87 9.55
N LYS A 91 -3.95 5.48 10.73
CA LYS A 91 -3.47 4.25 11.38
C LYS A 91 -4.46 3.10 11.26
N LYS A 92 -5.77 3.35 11.41
CA LYS A 92 -6.80 2.32 11.35
C LYS A 92 -8.03 2.81 10.61
N ILE A 93 -8.64 1.92 9.83
CA ILE A 93 -9.97 2.12 9.23
C ILE A 93 -10.76 0.83 9.37
N THR A 94 -12.07 0.96 9.60
CA THR A 94 -12.99 -0.18 9.53
C THR A 94 -13.49 -0.31 8.09
N LEU A 95 -13.43 -1.52 7.53
CA LEU A 95 -13.88 -1.77 6.16
C LEU A 95 -15.34 -1.38 5.96
N GLY A 96 -15.62 -0.66 4.87
CA GLY A 96 -16.95 -0.17 4.54
C GLY A 96 -17.40 1.05 5.34
N ILE A 97 -16.56 1.57 6.25
CA ILE A 97 -16.84 2.80 6.99
C ILE A 97 -15.91 3.90 6.49
N VAL A 98 -16.48 4.94 5.90
CA VAL A 98 -15.75 6.09 5.40
C VAL A 98 -15.24 6.91 6.60
N PRO A 99 -13.92 7.18 6.70
CA PRO A 99 -13.38 8.04 7.76
C PRO A 99 -13.98 9.45 7.73
N LYS A 100 -13.92 10.15 8.86
CA LYS A 100 -14.32 11.55 8.93
C LYS A 100 -13.48 12.40 7.97
N ASN A 101 -14.13 13.29 7.23
CA ASN A 101 -13.53 14.17 6.22
C ASN A 101 -12.89 13.43 5.02
N TRP A 102 -13.37 12.22 4.75
CA TRP A 102 -13.07 11.47 3.54
C TRP A 102 -14.35 11.32 2.73
N THR A 103 -14.18 11.02 1.44
CA THR A 103 -15.29 10.80 0.51
C THR A 103 -15.15 9.42 -0.11
N GLU A 104 -16.25 8.67 -0.16
CA GLU A 104 -16.29 7.42 -0.90
C GLU A 104 -16.44 7.70 -2.39
N THR A 105 -15.43 7.30 -3.17
CA THR A 105 -15.40 7.43 -4.63
C THR A 105 -15.77 6.13 -5.33
N HIS A 106 -15.70 5.00 -4.62
CA HIS A 106 -16.28 3.74 -5.06
C HIS A 106 -16.92 2.99 -3.89
N PRO A 107 -18.20 2.60 -3.96
CA PRO A 107 -18.92 2.00 -2.85
C PRO A 107 -18.31 0.68 -2.42
N TYR A 108 -18.24 0.47 -1.10
CA TYR A 108 -17.72 -0.77 -0.54
C TYR A 108 -18.54 -1.99 -1.00
N LYS A 109 -17.82 -2.99 -1.52
CA LYS A 109 -18.33 -4.34 -1.78
C LYS A 109 -17.61 -5.32 -0.87
N ALA A 110 -18.39 -6.13 -0.15
CA ALA A 110 -17.86 -7.11 0.78
C ALA A 110 -16.88 -8.07 0.09
N PHE A 111 -15.76 -8.35 0.78
CA PHE A 111 -14.78 -9.32 0.29
C PHE A 111 -15.33 -10.74 0.35
N GLU A 112 -15.22 -11.42 -0.77
CA GLU A 112 -15.62 -12.81 -0.97
C GLU A 112 -14.52 -13.75 -0.50
N VAL A 113 -14.94 -14.94 -0.04
CA VAL A 113 -14.05 -15.97 0.48
C VAL A 113 -13.24 -16.60 -0.66
N GLU A 114 -11.94 -16.83 -0.42
CA GLU A 114 -10.95 -17.37 -1.37
C GLU A 114 -10.74 -16.52 -2.65
N LYS A 115 -11.11 -15.23 -2.61
CA LYS A 115 -10.74 -14.24 -3.63
C LYS A 115 -9.58 -13.36 -3.19
N PHE A 116 -8.75 -12.95 -4.15
CA PHE A 116 -7.62 -12.07 -3.91
C PHE A 116 -8.00 -10.61 -4.08
N TYR A 117 -7.41 -9.79 -3.22
CA TYR A 117 -7.58 -8.36 -3.22
C TYR A 117 -6.22 -7.67 -3.10
N SER A 118 -6.17 -6.40 -3.49
CA SER A 118 -5.02 -5.54 -3.21
C SER A 118 -5.41 -4.19 -2.67
N ALA A 119 -4.63 -3.67 -1.72
CA ALA A 119 -4.74 -2.30 -1.21
C ALA A 119 -3.69 -1.42 -1.93
N ASN A 120 -4.16 -0.39 -2.64
CA ASN A 120 -3.36 0.49 -3.50
C ASN A 120 -2.48 -0.24 -4.53
N GLY A 121 -2.72 -1.54 -4.76
CA GLY A 121 -1.90 -2.40 -5.60
C GLY A 121 -0.54 -2.80 -5.02
N GLU A 122 -0.28 -2.50 -3.74
CA GLU A 122 1.00 -2.80 -3.08
C GLU A 122 0.90 -3.98 -2.11
N TYR A 123 -0.22 -4.11 -1.39
CA TYR A 123 -0.44 -5.21 -0.45
C TYR A 123 -1.52 -6.11 -0.97
N PHE A 124 -1.24 -7.41 -1.03
CA PHE A 124 -2.17 -8.42 -1.49
C PHE A 124 -2.75 -9.14 -0.29
N PHE A 125 -4.01 -9.52 -0.35
CA PHE A 125 -4.62 -10.30 0.71
C PHE A 125 -5.76 -11.15 0.19
N MET A 126 -6.14 -12.15 0.98
CA MET A 126 -7.26 -13.03 0.69
C MET A 126 -8.07 -13.28 1.94
N LYS A 127 -9.39 -13.21 1.81
CA LYS A 127 -10.29 -13.64 2.88
C LYS A 127 -10.36 -15.15 2.89
N ARG A 128 -9.90 -15.78 3.96
CA ARG A 128 -9.95 -17.23 4.16
C ARG A 128 -11.32 -17.65 4.71
N LYS A 129 -11.72 -18.88 4.39
CA LYS A 129 -12.93 -19.49 4.99
C LYS A 129 -12.82 -19.64 6.51
N ILE A 130 -11.61 -19.89 7.01
CA ILE A 130 -11.27 -20.08 8.42
C ILE A 130 -10.01 -19.25 8.70
N GLY A 131 -9.99 -18.51 9.80
CA GLY A 131 -8.81 -17.75 10.23
C GLY A 131 -8.71 -16.31 9.71
N GLY A 132 -9.80 -15.75 9.16
CA GLY A 132 -9.86 -14.34 8.79
C GLY A 132 -9.14 -14.01 7.48
N PHE A 133 -8.15 -13.13 7.52
CA PHE A 133 -7.45 -12.62 6.34
C PHE A 133 -5.99 -13.10 6.30
N GLU A 134 -5.57 -13.64 5.16
CA GLU A 134 -4.16 -13.86 4.85
C GLU A 134 -3.63 -12.64 4.09
N ILE A 135 -2.57 -12.03 4.61
CA ILE A 135 -1.93 -10.86 3.99
C ILE A 135 -0.60 -11.29 3.43
N LEU A 136 -0.31 -10.85 2.22
CA LEU A 136 0.86 -11.18 1.44
C LEU A 136 1.50 -9.89 0.98
N GLN A 137 2.81 -9.77 1.21
CA GLN A 137 3.60 -8.78 0.50
C GLN A 137 3.58 -9.12 -0.99
N LYS A 138 3.77 -8.09 -1.82
CA LYS A 138 3.74 -8.20 -3.28
C LYS A 138 4.61 -9.36 -3.77
N GLU A 139 5.86 -9.42 -3.32
CA GLU A 139 6.83 -10.43 -3.72
C GLU A 139 6.38 -11.84 -3.31
N ASP A 140 5.80 -11.98 -2.12
CA ASP A 140 5.30 -13.26 -1.61
C ASP A 140 4.06 -13.72 -2.39
N PHE A 141 3.16 -12.80 -2.74
CA PHE A 141 2.01 -13.08 -3.60
C PHE A 141 2.46 -13.60 -4.96
N TYR A 142 3.34 -12.87 -5.65
CA TYR A 142 3.85 -13.28 -6.96
C TYR A 142 4.62 -14.60 -6.87
N ARG A 143 5.45 -14.80 -5.85
CA ARG A 143 6.20 -16.05 -5.66
C ARG A 143 5.28 -17.25 -5.43
N LYS A 144 4.19 -17.07 -4.69
CA LYS A 144 3.29 -18.17 -4.28
C LYS A 144 2.23 -18.49 -5.32
N TYR A 145 1.69 -17.49 -6.00
CA TYR A 145 0.49 -17.64 -6.84
C TYR A 145 0.72 -17.39 -8.32
N VAL A 146 1.80 -16.69 -8.71
CA VAL A 146 2.09 -16.39 -10.11
C VAL A 146 3.23 -17.31 -10.58
N PRO A 147 2.93 -18.35 -11.39
CA PRO A 147 3.97 -19.23 -11.89
C PRO A 147 4.96 -18.42 -12.76
N LYS A 148 6.25 -18.60 -12.49
CA LYS A 148 7.30 -18.08 -13.39
C LYS A 148 7.20 -18.88 -14.69
N ASN A 149 6.74 -18.26 -15.77
CA ASN A 149 6.88 -18.84 -17.11
C ASN A 149 8.37 -19.11 -17.33
N LYS A 150 8.73 -20.38 -17.47
CA LYS A 150 10.05 -20.82 -17.92
C LYS A 150 10.08 -20.85 -19.43
#